data_AF-A0A6P0JVX7-F1
#
_entry.id   AF-A0A6P0JVX7-F1
#
_cell.length_a   1.000
_cell.length_b   1.000
_cell.length_c   1.000
_cell.angle_alpha   90.00
_cell.angle_beta   90.00
_cell.angle_gamma   90.00
#
_symmetry.space_group_name_H-M   'P 1'
#
loop_
_entity.id
_entity.type
_entity.pdbx_description
1 polymer ?
#
loop_
_entity_poly.entity_id
_entity_poly.type
_entity_poly.pdbx_seq_one_letter_code
_entity_poly.pdbx_strand_id
1 'polypeptide(L)'
;SHGLTVGENTGLSGQQTKLQSLDCDLVLGTSTIDVGVDFKINFLIFESSDSGNFIQRLGRLGRHSGYSKNNQEISFQNFTAYALVPKFLVERLFLRDAAPFENEGNCDRNFLNQAIRQNYRQINDFSGYYPRWGIVQSFNLWFTLGNPKIKQQYAKSRDTFKTQCETVFNSSLKKAAGCAMGWKKDWETLSGKQGNPIFTDASSFRGSSPLQCGLYDETEPFEQDRFKTYDLPSILSNLEIETWTKARFLRELQATAKRTGQPIAKGRFEHCLAFLKLKEYREERLNWKFTYAGNLETIADRWKVQVLVGIGIQQPENPWVRELNQKLQKQGLVAYIVPYPVLEVRQRLQLPMHFALYPISDERSIHDGTPPYSIALGQAALLLDTLAYRLKNKRGEDWIC
;
A
#
# COMPACT_ATOMS: atom_id res chain seq x y z
N SER A 1 10.61 -30.85 -22.93
CA SER A 1 9.87 -29.65 -22.46
C SER A 1 8.43 -29.76 -22.95
N HIS A 2 7.43 -29.55 -22.08
CA HIS A 2 6.01 -29.80 -22.42
C HIS A 2 5.35 -28.68 -23.25
N GLY A 3 6.13 -27.74 -23.80
CA GLY A 3 5.62 -26.70 -24.70
C GLY A 3 4.72 -25.63 -24.05
N LEU A 4 4.62 -25.57 -22.72
CA LEU A 4 3.77 -24.60 -22.02
C LEU A 4 4.31 -23.18 -22.21
N THR A 5 3.39 -22.26 -22.48
CA THR A 5 3.65 -20.82 -22.50
C THR A 5 3.45 -20.23 -21.11
N VAL A 6 4.36 -19.35 -20.69
CA VAL A 6 4.33 -18.72 -19.36
C VAL A 6 4.27 -17.21 -19.53
N GLY A 7 3.27 -16.58 -18.91
CA GLY A 7 3.07 -15.14 -18.90
C GLY A 7 3.25 -14.55 -17.50
N GLU A 8 3.72 -13.30 -17.43
CA GLU A 8 3.87 -12.55 -16.18
C GLU A 8 2.79 -11.47 -16.06
N ASN A 9 2.16 -11.37 -14.88
CA ASN A 9 1.19 -10.32 -14.56
C ASN A 9 1.44 -9.71 -13.17
N THR A 10 2.43 -8.83 -13.09
CA THR A 10 2.83 -8.17 -11.83
C THR A 10 2.49 -6.68 -11.82
N GLY A 11 2.71 -6.03 -10.66
CA GLY A 11 2.60 -4.57 -10.54
C GLY A 11 3.49 -3.81 -11.52
N LEU A 12 4.60 -4.41 -11.97
CA LEU A 12 5.52 -3.81 -12.91
C LEU A 12 5.18 -4.14 -14.36
N SER A 13 4.59 -5.29 -14.71
CA SER A 13 4.28 -5.61 -16.11
C SER A 13 3.42 -4.53 -16.80
N GLY A 14 3.78 -4.19 -18.04
CA GLY A 14 3.07 -3.27 -18.91
C GLY A 14 1.64 -3.73 -19.21
N GLN A 15 0.81 -2.81 -19.70
CA GLN A 15 -0.56 -3.13 -20.08
C GLN A 15 -0.59 -4.21 -21.17
N GLN A 16 0.27 -4.13 -22.19
CA GLN A 16 0.28 -5.13 -23.26
C GLN A 16 0.78 -6.49 -22.76
N THR A 17 1.86 -6.51 -21.97
CA THR A 17 2.39 -7.73 -21.35
C THR A 17 1.35 -8.41 -20.45
N LYS A 18 0.60 -7.62 -19.67
CA LYS A 18 -0.53 -8.14 -18.86
C LYS A 18 -1.63 -8.76 -19.71
N LEU A 19 -2.00 -8.14 -20.82
CA LEU A 19 -3.01 -8.69 -21.73
C LEU A 19 -2.54 -10.00 -22.37
N GLN A 20 -1.30 -10.03 -22.87
CA GLN A 20 -0.70 -11.23 -23.46
C GLN A 20 -0.55 -12.37 -22.44
N SER A 21 -0.31 -12.05 -21.17
CA SER A 21 -0.23 -13.07 -20.12
C SER A 21 -1.54 -13.86 -19.97
N LEU A 22 -2.70 -13.29 -20.32
CA LEU A 22 -4.00 -13.96 -20.18
C LEU A 22 -4.19 -15.11 -21.17
N ASP A 23 -3.43 -15.10 -22.27
CA ASP A 23 -3.49 -16.13 -23.31
C ASP A 23 -2.45 -17.25 -23.08
N CYS A 24 -1.61 -17.13 -22.05
CA CYS A 24 -0.60 -18.12 -21.70
C CYS A 24 -1.20 -19.31 -20.94
N ASP A 25 -0.58 -20.48 -21.08
CA ASP A 25 -1.02 -21.69 -20.38
C ASP A 25 -0.77 -21.61 -18.86
N LEU A 26 0.28 -20.89 -18.45
CA LEU A 26 0.58 -20.57 -17.06
C LEU A 26 0.75 -19.06 -16.88
N VAL A 27 0.12 -18.50 -15.83
CA VAL A 27 0.27 -17.10 -15.46
C VAL A 27 0.88 -17.00 -14.07
N LEU A 28 2.00 -16.28 -13.99
CA LEU A 28 2.64 -15.91 -12.73
C LEU A 28 2.23 -14.49 -12.39
N GLY A 29 1.44 -14.32 -11.33
CA GLY A 29 0.89 -13.02 -10.97
C GLY A 29 1.08 -12.67 -9.50
N THR A 30 1.13 -11.36 -9.23
CA THR A 30 1.04 -10.82 -7.86
C THR A 30 -0.43 -10.53 -7.50
N SER A 31 -0.69 -9.91 -6.34
CA SER A 31 -2.05 -9.49 -5.95
C SER A 31 -2.78 -8.59 -6.96
N THR A 32 -2.09 -8.09 -7.99
CA THR A 32 -2.69 -7.47 -9.17
C THR A 32 -3.73 -8.36 -9.87
N ILE A 33 -3.60 -9.68 -9.78
CA ILE A 33 -4.56 -10.62 -10.38
C ILE A 33 -5.81 -10.81 -9.50
N ASP A 34 -5.75 -10.43 -8.22
CA ASP A 34 -6.82 -10.67 -7.26
C ASP A 34 -8.04 -9.77 -7.50
N VAL A 35 -7.94 -8.71 -8.30
CA VAL A 35 -9.03 -7.75 -8.58
C VAL A 35 -9.04 -7.37 -10.06
N GLY A 36 -10.23 -7.40 -10.67
CA GLY A 36 -10.45 -6.85 -12.02
C GLY A 36 -9.97 -7.73 -13.19
N VAL A 37 -9.40 -8.90 -12.93
CA VAL A 37 -9.05 -9.89 -13.97
C VAL A 37 -9.86 -11.17 -13.76
N ASP A 38 -10.41 -11.69 -14.84
CA ASP A 38 -11.19 -12.93 -14.85
C ASP A 38 -10.42 -14.01 -15.63
N PHE A 39 -9.89 -14.98 -14.90
CA PHE A 39 -9.07 -16.06 -15.46
C PHE A 39 -9.92 -17.33 -15.63
N LYS A 40 -9.82 -17.94 -16.81
CA LYS A 40 -10.38 -19.26 -17.08
C LYS A 40 -9.36 -20.32 -16.68
N ILE A 41 -9.34 -20.66 -15.39
CA ILE A 41 -8.37 -21.59 -14.81
C ILE A 41 -9.03 -22.79 -14.14
N ASN A 42 -8.33 -23.93 -14.22
CA ASN A 42 -8.65 -25.14 -13.46
C ASN A 42 -7.52 -25.56 -12.51
N PHE A 43 -6.43 -24.80 -12.47
CA PHE A 43 -5.29 -25.03 -11.62
C PHE A 43 -4.88 -23.72 -10.93
N LEU A 44 -4.64 -23.76 -9.63
CA LEU A 44 -4.24 -22.59 -8.85
C LEU A 44 -3.18 -22.96 -7.81
N ILE A 45 -2.05 -22.26 -7.82
CA ILE A 45 -1.10 -22.26 -6.71
C ILE A 45 -1.11 -20.84 -6.14
N PHE A 46 -1.30 -20.71 -4.82
CA PHE A 46 -1.32 -19.39 -4.20
C PHE A 46 -0.78 -19.39 -2.78
N GLU A 47 -0.11 -18.31 -2.42
CA GLU A 47 0.22 -18.00 -1.03
C GLU A 47 -0.98 -17.31 -0.36
N SER A 48 -1.18 -17.53 0.94
CA SER A 48 -2.03 -16.64 1.73
C SER A 48 -1.50 -16.41 3.12
N SER A 49 -1.51 -15.14 3.53
CA SER A 49 -1.18 -14.72 4.89
C SER A 49 -2.40 -14.55 5.80
N ASP A 50 -3.60 -14.56 5.22
CA ASP A 50 -4.84 -14.27 5.92
C ASP A 50 -6.05 -14.97 5.31
N SER A 51 -7.16 -14.99 6.06
CA SER A 51 -8.38 -15.66 5.65
C SER A 51 -9.07 -14.99 4.47
N GLY A 52 -8.97 -13.66 4.35
CA GLY A 52 -9.60 -12.90 3.27
C GLY A 52 -8.99 -13.24 1.92
N ASN A 53 -7.67 -13.12 1.82
CA ASN A 53 -6.91 -13.47 0.61
C ASN A 53 -7.06 -14.95 0.27
N PHE A 54 -7.06 -15.85 1.26
CA PHE A 54 -7.23 -17.29 1.03
C PHE A 54 -8.56 -17.58 0.35
N ILE A 55 -9.66 -17.09 0.92
CA ILE A 55 -11.02 -17.35 0.42
C ILE A 55 -11.23 -16.69 -0.94
N GLN A 56 -10.71 -15.47 -1.14
CA GLN A 56 -10.84 -14.76 -2.41
C GLN A 56 -10.08 -15.45 -3.53
N ARG A 57 -8.83 -15.86 -3.30
CA ARG A 57 -7.99 -16.56 -4.29
C ARG A 57 -8.55 -17.92 -4.63
N LEU A 58 -8.91 -18.72 -3.63
CA LEU A 58 -9.54 -20.02 -3.86
C LEU A 58 -10.86 -19.87 -4.65
N GLY A 59 -11.63 -18.82 -4.37
CA GLY A 59 -12.86 -18.50 -5.10
C GLY A 59 -12.67 -18.02 -6.55
N ARG A 60 -11.43 -17.92 -7.05
CA ARG A 60 -11.13 -17.75 -8.48
C ARG A 60 -11.25 -19.05 -9.26
N LEU A 61 -11.01 -20.17 -8.58
CA LEU A 61 -11.14 -21.50 -9.16
C LEU A 61 -12.62 -21.88 -9.29
N GLY A 62 -12.98 -22.57 -10.37
CA GLY A 62 -14.36 -23.05 -10.60
C GLY A 62 -15.35 -21.99 -11.05
N ARG A 63 -14.89 -20.81 -11.50
CA ARG A 63 -15.77 -19.78 -12.09
C ARG A 63 -16.20 -20.08 -13.53
N HIS A 64 -15.36 -20.82 -14.24
CA HIS A 64 -15.57 -21.21 -15.62
C HIS A 64 -15.49 -22.73 -15.72
N SER A 65 -16.32 -23.33 -16.56
CA SER A 65 -16.31 -24.77 -16.85
C SER A 65 -15.31 -25.16 -17.95
N GLY A 66 -14.64 -24.18 -18.57
CA GLY A 66 -13.72 -24.38 -19.68
C GLY A 66 -13.19 -23.06 -20.25
N TYR A 67 -12.49 -23.14 -21.37
CA TYR A 67 -11.99 -22.00 -22.14
C TYR A 67 -12.10 -22.26 -23.64
N SER A 68 -11.94 -21.21 -24.46
CA SER A 68 -11.91 -21.32 -25.91
C SER A 68 -10.50 -21.06 -26.42
N LYS A 69 -9.98 -21.94 -27.28
CA LYS A 69 -8.68 -21.80 -27.94
C LYS A 69 -8.83 -22.30 -29.37
N ASN A 70 -8.37 -21.51 -30.35
CA ASN A 70 -8.46 -21.85 -31.78
C ASN A 70 -9.88 -22.27 -32.25
N ASN A 71 -10.91 -21.55 -31.80
CA ASN A 71 -12.34 -21.84 -32.07
C ASN A 71 -12.83 -23.20 -31.56
N GLN A 72 -12.11 -23.86 -30.64
CA GLN A 72 -12.56 -25.04 -29.93
C GLN A 72 -12.86 -24.70 -28.47
N GLU A 73 -13.99 -25.17 -27.96
CA GLU A 73 -14.29 -25.13 -26.53
C GLU A 73 -13.65 -26.33 -25.83
N ILE A 74 -12.88 -26.05 -24.79
CA ILE A 74 -12.17 -27.04 -23.99
C ILE A 74 -12.75 -26.99 -22.58
N SER A 75 -13.43 -28.06 -22.17
CA SER A 75 -14.00 -28.19 -20.83
C SER A 75 -12.97 -28.66 -19.81
N PHE A 76 -13.03 -28.08 -18.62
CA PHE A 76 -12.25 -28.50 -17.46
C PHE A 76 -12.87 -29.74 -16.83
N GLN A 77 -12.05 -30.78 -16.64
CA GLN A 77 -12.47 -32.04 -16.02
C GLN A 77 -12.39 -31.99 -14.50
N ASN A 78 -11.32 -31.40 -13.98
CA ASN A 78 -11.03 -31.31 -12.55
C ASN A 78 -10.46 -29.94 -12.23
N PHE A 79 -10.67 -29.51 -10.98
CA PHE A 79 -10.14 -28.28 -10.40
C PHE A 79 -9.18 -28.62 -9.27
N THR A 80 -7.99 -28.04 -9.27
CA THR A 80 -6.97 -28.30 -8.24
C THR A 80 -6.39 -27.00 -7.72
N ALA A 81 -6.28 -26.90 -6.40
CA ALA A 81 -5.65 -25.77 -5.72
C ALA A 81 -4.57 -26.24 -4.74
N TYR A 82 -3.41 -25.59 -4.78
CA TYR A 82 -2.36 -25.72 -3.76
C TYR A 82 -2.21 -24.39 -3.02
N ALA A 83 -2.54 -24.39 -1.74
CA ALA A 83 -2.40 -23.21 -0.89
C ALA A 83 -1.12 -23.30 -0.06
N LEU A 84 -0.21 -22.35 -0.27
CA LEU A 84 0.96 -22.13 0.58
C LEU A 84 0.52 -21.29 1.77
N VAL A 85 0.50 -21.90 2.96
CA VAL A 85 -0.01 -21.29 4.19
C VAL A 85 1.00 -21.43 5.33
N PRO A 86 0.94 -20.56 6.35
CA PRO A 86 1.82 -20.67 7.52
C PRO A 86 1.64 -22.00 8.27
N LYS A 87 2.73 -22.54 8.82
CA LYS A 87 2.74 -23.80 9.58
C LYS A 87 1.69 -23.84 10.70
N PHE A 88 1.55 -22.74 11.46
CA PHE A 88 0.56 -22.66 12.54
C PHE A 88 -0.88 -22.89 12.06
N LEU A 89 -1.19 -22.54 10.80
CA LEU A 89 -2.52 -22.74 10.26
C LEU A 89 -2.74 -24.21 9.97
N VAL A 90 -1.77 -24.89 9.36
CA VAL A 90 -1.82 -26.35 9.10
C VAL A 90 -2.05 -27.09 10.42
N GLU A 91 -1.30 -26.73 11.47
CA GLU A 91 -1.46 -27.32 12.80
C GLU A 91 -2.89 -27.16 13.34
N ARG A 92 -3.47 -25.96 13.22
CA ARG A 92 -4.84 -25.68 13.68
C ARG A 92 -5.92 -26.36 12.85
N LEU A 93 -5.66 -26.57 11.56
CA LEU A 93 -6.62 -27.11 10.61
C LEU A 93 -6.64 -28.63 10.59
N PHE A 94 -5.51 -29.29 10.83
CA PHE A 94 -5.35 -30.74 10.62
C PHE A 94 -4.73 -31.51 11.79
N LEU A 95 -3.95 -30.88 12.67
CA LEU A 95 -3.09 -31.62 13.62
C LEU A 95 -3.52 -31.54 15.09
N ARG A 96 -4.41 -30.62 15.45
CA ARG A 96 -4.91 -30.50 16.84
C ARG A 96 -6.07 -31.48 17.11
N ASP A 97 -6.29 -31.83 18.38
CA ASP A 97 -7.36 -32.78 18.78
C ASP A 97 -8.77 -32.38 18.30
N ALA A 98 -9.03 -31.07 18.17
CA ALA A 98 -10.27 -30.51 17.62
C ALA A 98 -10.05 -29.87 16.23
N ALA A 99 -9.28 -30.54 15.36
CA ALA A 99 -9.02 -30.09 14.01
C ALA A 99 -10.32 -30.14 13.17
N PRO A 100 -10.64 -29.08 12.41
CA PRO A 100 -11.84 -29.06 11.56
C PRO A 100 -11.72 -29.98 10.33
N PHE A 101 -10.51 -30.37 9.91
CA PHE A 101 -10.29 -31.16 8.71
C PHE A 101 -9.51 -32.44 9.00
N GLU A 102 -9.84 -33.47 8.21
CA GLU A 102 -9.10 -34.73 8.12
C GLU A 102 -8.25 -34.74 6.85
N ASN A 103 -7.15 -35.50 6.86
CA ASN A 103 -6.37 -35.73 5.64
C ASN A 103 -7.23 -36.44 4.60
N GLU A 104 -7.21 -35.93 3.36
CA GLU A 104 -8.04 -36.44 2.25
C GLU A 104 -9.56 -36.37 2.50
N GLY A 105 -9.99 -35.60 3.50
CA GLY A 105 -11.39 -35.40 3.82
C GLY A 105 -12.14 -34.51 2.82
N ASN A 106 -13.46 -34.63 2.81
CA ASN A 106 -14.35 -33.79 2.02
C ASN A 106 -15.03 -32.75 2.91
N CYS A 107 -15.15 -31.51 2.43
CA CYS A 107 -15.93 -30.48 3.11
C CYS A 107 -16.67 -29.58 2.12
N ASP A 108 -17.79 -29.02 2.56
CA ASP A 108 -18.47 -27.98 1.79
C ASP A 108 -17.76 -26.62 1.90
N ARG A 109 -18.13 -25.71 0.99
CA ARG A 109 -17.54 -24.37 0.88
C ARG A 109 -17.78 -23.50 2.11
N ASN A 110 -18.95 -23.59 2.74
CA ASN A 110 -19.30 -22.76 3.89
C ASN A 110 -18.47 -23.18 5.11
N PHE A 111 -18.38 -24.48 5.34
CA PHE A 111 -17.55 -25.06 6.39
C PHE A 111 -16.08 -24.70 6.19
N LEU A 112 -15.55 -24.86 4.96
CA LEU A 112 -14.18 -24.46 4.62
C LEU A 112 -13.92 -22.98 4.95
N ASN A 113 -14.78 -22.09 4.48
CA ASN A 113 -14.65 -20.65 4.71
C ASN A 113 -14.66 -20.30 6.21
N GLN A 114 -15.53 -20.95 6.98
CA GLN A 114 -15.68 -20.69 8.40
C GLN A 114 -14.47 -21.19 9.18
N ALA A 115 -13.99 -22.41 8.90
CA ALA A 115 -12.79 -22.97 9.49
C ALA A 115 -11.54 -22.12 9.17
N ILE A 116 -11.40 -21.65 7.92
CA ILE A 116 -10.32 -20.75 7.52
C ILE A 116 -10.38 -19.43 8.29
N ARG A 117 -11.56 -18.79 8.39
CA ARG A 117 -11.72 -17.53 9.13
C ARG A 117 -11.41 -17.64 10.62
N GLN A 118 -11.81 -18.76 11.24
CA GLN A 118 -11.62 -18.99 12.68
C GLN A 118 -10.18 -19.35 13.05
N ASN A 119 -9.48 -20.08 12.17
CA ASN A 119 -8.15 -20.59 12.48
C ASN A 119 -7.00 -19.71 11.99
N TYR A 120 -7.24 -18.87 10.98
CA TYR A 120 -6.30 -17.79 10.65
C TYR A 120 -6.19 -16.78 11.79
N ARG A 121 -5.05 -16.09 11.83
CA ARG A 121 -4.89 -14.91 12.65
C ARG A 121 -5.86 -13.82 12.18
N GLN A 122 -6.63 -13.28 13.12
CA GLN A 122 -7.47 -12.11 12.84
C GLN A 122 -6.58 -10.89 12.59
N ILE A 123 -6.81 -10.25 11.45
CA ILE A 123 -6.18 -9.00 11.06
C ILE A 123 -7.11 -7.85 11.46
N ASN A 124 -6.53 -6.73 11.84
CA ASN A 124 -7.28 -5.54 12.19
C ASN A 124 -8.03 -4.96 10.98
N ASP A 125 -9.28 -4.56 11.19
CA ASP A 125 -10.14 -3.94 10.17
C ASP A 125 -10.05 -2.41 10.13
N PHE A 126 -9.29 -1.81 11.05
CA PHE A 126 -9.14 -0.37 11.23
C PHE A 126 -10.49 0.36 11.40
N SER A 127 -11.47 -0.28 12.04
CA SER A 127 -12.80 0.29 12.31
C SER A 127 -12.77 1.69 12.96
N GLY A 128 -11.74 1.99 13.76
CA GLY A 128 -11.50 3.32 14.33
C GLY A 128 -11.17 4.42 13.32
N TYR A 129 -10.88 4.08 12.06
CA TYR A 129 -10.54 5.04 11.01
C TYR A 129 -11.71 5.96 10.65
N TYR A 130 -12.92 5.41 10.53
CA TYR A 130 -14.10 6.19 10.16
C TYR A 130 -14.37 7.36 11.12
N PRO A 131 -14.54 7.15 12.43
CA PRO A 131 -14.79 8.25 13.36
C PRO A 131 -13.59 9.21 13.52
N ARG A 132 -12.36 8.73 13.27
CA ARG A 132 -11.14 9.50 13.50
C ARG A 132 -10.72 10.35 12.31
N TRP A 133 -10.66 9.75 11.12
CA TRP A 133 -10.14 10.37 9.90
C TRP A 133 -11.21 10.55 8.82
N GLY A 134 -12.25 9.71 8.79
CA GLY A 134 -13.35 9.83 7.82
C GLY A 134 -14.07 11.18 7.87
N ILE A 135 -14.22 11.75 9.08
CA ILE A 135 -14.82 13.08 9.27
C ILE A 135 -14.01 14.20 8.59
N VAL A 136 -12.69 14.05 8.44
CA VAL A 136 -11.81 15.06 7.81
C VAL A 136 -12.07 15.10 6.31
N GLN A 137 -12.24 13.94 5.68
CA GLN A 137 -12.62 13.85 4.27
C GLN A 137 -14.00 14.48 4.02
N SER A 138 -14.98 14.19 4.88
CA SER A 138 -16.30 14.82 4.80
C SER A 138 -16.25 16.32 5.03
N PHE A 139 -15.40 16.80 5.94
CA PHE A 139 -15.17 18.23 6.13
C PHE A 139 -14.63 18.89 4.85
N ASN A 140 -13.67 18.26 4.15
CA ASN A 140 -13.15 18.79 2.90
C ASN A 140 -14.25 18.93 1.82
N LEU A 141 -15.10 17.91 1.68
CA LEU A 141 -16.22 17.96 0.73
C LEU A 141 -17.23 19.04 1.11
N TRP A 142 -17.62 19.11 2.38
CA TRP A 142 -18.54 20.13 2.90
C TRP A 142 -17.98 21.56 2.73
N PHE A 143 -16.68 21.74 2.92
CA PHE A 143 -15.99 23.01 2.72
C PHE A 143 -15.98 23.41 1.24
N THR A 144 -15.66 22.47 0.35
CA THR A 144 -15.65 22.67 -1.11
C THR A 144 -17.03 23.04 -1.66
N LEU A 145 -18.09 22.39 -1.18
CA LEU A 145 -19.48 22.74 -1.50
C LEU A 145 -19.91 24.12 -0.98
N GLY A 146 -19.13 24.70 -0.06
CA GLY A 146 -19.32 26.07 0.41
C GLY A 146 -18.76 27.15 -0.51
N ASN A 147 -18.12 26.78 -1.62
CA ASN A 147 -17.52 27.73 -2.57
C ASN A 147 -18.59 28.68 -3.13
N PRO A 148 -18.37 30.01 -3.12
CA PRO A 148 -19.34 31.01 -3.57
C PRO A 148 -19.95 30.72 -4.95
N LYS A 149 -19.20 30.09 -5.86
CA LYS A 149 -19.65 29.77 -7.22
C LYS A 149 -20.76 28.71 -7.27
N ILE A 150 -20.85 27.83 -6.28
CA ILE A 150 -21.78 26.69 -6.26
C ILE A 150 -22.65 26.64 -4.98
N LYS A 151 -22.38 27.50 -4.01
CA LYS A 151 -23.00 27.47 -2.68
C LYS A 151 -24.53 27.53 -2.72
N GLN A 152 -25.12 28.35 -3.59
CA GLN A 152 -26.57 28.47 -3.70
C GLN A 152 -27.22 27.18 -4.21
N GLN A 153 -26.58 26.50 -5.17
CA GLN A 153 -27.08 25.24 -5.76
C GLN A 153 -27.12 24.10 -4.74
N TYR A 154 -26.18 24.09 -3.78
CA TYR A 154 -26.01 22.98 -2.83
C TYR A 154 -26.39 23.32 -1.38
N ALA A 155 -27.00 24.49 -1.10
CA ALA A 155 -27.23 24.95 0.27
C ALA A 155 -27.99 23.93 1.13
N LYS A 156 -29.13 23.42 0.64
CA LYS A 156 -29.94 22.41 1.35
C LYS A 156 -29.19 21.08 1.50
N SER A 157 -28.56 20.62 0.42
CA SER A 157 -27.77 19.38 0.42
C SER A 157 -26.59 19.46 1.38
N ARG A 158 -25.98 20.63 1.57
CA ARG A 158 -24.82 20.85 2.43
C ARG A 158 -25.16 20.71 3.91
N ASP A 159 -26.31 21.24 4.34
CA ASP A 159 -26.76 21.10 5.74
C ASP A 159 -27.18 19.66 6.05
N THR A 160 -27.92 19.00 5.14
CA THR A 160 -28.25 17.58 5.28
C THR A 160 -26.98 16.72 5.30
N PHE A 161 -26.03 16.97 4.40
CA PHE A 161 -24.76 16.26 4.34
C PHE A 161 -23.95 16.41 5.63
N LYS A 162 -23.90 17.63 6.19
CA LYS A 162 -23.25 17.87 7.49
C LYS A 162 -23.87 16.98 8.55
N THR A 163 -25.20 17.05 8.76
CA THR A 163 -25.88 16.28 9.80
C THR A 163 -25.63 14.78 9.63
N GLN A 164 -25.76 14.27 8.39
CA GLN A 164 -25.51 12.85 8.09
C GLN A 164 -24.07 12.44 8.40
N CYS A 165 -23.07 13.23 8.03
CA CYS A 165 -21.68 12.93 8.34
C CYS A 165 -21.42 12.95 9.84
N GLU A 166 -21.95 13.93 10.56
CA GLU A 166 -21.76 14.04 12.00
C GLU A 166 -22.39 12.86 12.75
N THR A 167 -23.52 12.35 12.27
CA THR A 167 -24.15 11.13 12.78
C THR A 167 -23.33 9.88 12.44
N VAL A 168 -22.95 9.67 11.17
CA VAL A 168 -22.26 8.46 10.72
C VAL A 168 -20.89 8.31 11.38
N PHE A 169 -20.14 9.40 11.52
CA PHE A 169 -18.80 9.37 12.11
C PHE A 169 -18.78 9.63 13.62
N ASN A 170 -19.93 9.90 14.24
CA ASN A 170 -20.04 10.25 15.65
C ASN A 170 -19.04 11.36 16.07
N SER A 171 -18.91 12.39 15.24
CA SER A 171 -17.92 13.47 15.39
C SER A 171 -18.41 14.72 14.66
N SER A 172 -17.96 15.93 15.05
CA SER A 172 -18.44 17.18 14.43
C SER A 172 -17.50 17.72 13.36
N LEU A 173 -18.06 18.35 12.32
CA LEU A 173 -17.26 19.03 11.29
C LEU A 173 -16.50 20.23 11.86
N LYS A 174 -17.05 20.88 12.90
CA LYS A 174 -16.37 21.97 13.61
C LYS A 174 -15.07 21.49 14.26
N LYS A 175 -15.08 20.28 14.82
CA LYS A 175 -13.92 19.63 15.43
C LYS A 175 -12.86 19.29 14.38
N ALA A 176 -13.28 18.70 13.26
CA ALA A 176 -12.40 18.47 12.11
C ALA A 176 -11.75 19.77 11.58
N ALA A 177 -12.52 20.86 11.49
CA ALA A 177 -12.01 22.17 11.10
C ALA A 177 -10.96 22.71 12.08
N GLY A 178 -11.19 22.55 13.39
CA GLY A 178 -10.24 22.91 14.44
C GLY A 178 -8.91 22.15 14.30
N CYS A 179 -8.97 20.83 14.13
CA CYS A 179 -7.79 20.00 13.89
C CYS A 179 -7.04 20.43 12.62
N ALA A 180 -7.76 20.65 11.51
CA ALA A 180 -7.16 21.11 10.27
C ALA A 180 -6.44 22.45 10.43
N MET A 181 -7.01 23.41 11.16
CA MET A 181 -6.35 24.68 11.45
C MET A 181 -5.09 24.51 12.31
N GLY A 182 -5.14 23.62 13.31
CA GLY A 182 -3.98 23.26 14.12
C GLY A 182 -2.83 22.70 13.26
N TRP A 183 -3.11 21.68 12.46
CA TRP A 183 -2.11 21.06 11.57
C TRP A 183 -1.52 22.04 10.56
N LYS A 184 -2.35 22.96 10.04
CA LYS A 184 -1.87 24.04 9.16
C LYS A 184 -0.84 24.92 9.88
N LYS A 185 -1.16 25.38 11.09
CA LYS A 185 -0.27 26.23 11.90
C LYS A 185 1.02 25.51 12.27
N ASP A 186 0.93 24.23 12.65
CA ASP A 186 2.09 23.40 12.97
C ASP A 186 3.01 23.26 11.75
N TRP A 187 2.44 23.01 10.57
CA TRP A 187 3.22 22.93 9.33
C TRP A 187 3.86 24.26 8.92
N GLU A 188 3.14 25.37 9.02
CA GLU A 188 3.67 26.71 8.73
C GLU A 188 4.84 27.03 9.66
N THR A 189 4.71 26.68 10.95
CA THR A 189 5.76 26.88 11.96
C THR A 189 6.98 26.00 11.67
N LEU A 190 6.77 24.73 11.29
CA LEU A 190 7.84 23.78 11.01
C LEU A 190 8.60 24.08 9.71
N SER A 191 7.87 24.46 8.66
CA SER A 191 8.42 24.52 7.29
C SER A 191 8.61 25.93 6.74
N GLY A 192 7.99 26.94 7.36
CA GLY A 192 7.88 28.29 6.80
C GLY A 192 7.03 28.38 5.53
N LYS A 193 6.30 27.31 5.16
CA LYS A 193 5.52 27.21 3.93
C LYS A 193 4.04 27.10 4.22
N GLN A 194 3.24 27.67 3.32
CA GLN A 194 1.80 27.42 3.28
C GLN A 194 1.51 25.95 2.94
N GLY A 195 0.44 25.39 3.52
CA GLY A 195 0.00 24.04 3.23
C GLY A 195 -0.57 23.34 4.46
N ASN A 196 -1.05 22.11 4.28
CA ASN A 196 -1.50 21.26 5.38
C ASN A 196 -1.37 19.77 5.01
N PRO A 197 -0.16 19.19 5.10
CA PRO A 197 0.10 17.83 4.62
C PRO A 197 -0.82 16.78 5.25
N ILE A 198 -1.08 16.86 6.56
CA ILE A 198 -1.97 15.93 7.27
C ILE A 198 -3.39 16.01 6.71
N PHE A 199 -3.92 17.22 6.52
CA PHE A 199 -5.25 17.40 5.94
C PHE A 199 -5.32 16.92 4.49
N THR A 200 -4.30 17.17 3.69
CA THR A 200 -4.21 16.68 2.30
C THR A 200 -4.27 15.16 2.25
N ASP A 201 -3.48 14.47 3.07
CA ASP A 201 -3.50 13.00 3.12
C ASP A 201 -4.84 12.49 3.66
N ALA A 202 -5.34 13.03 4.78
CA ALA A 202 -6.59 12.59 5.40
C ALA A 202 -7.84 12.84 4.54
N SER A 203 -7.80 13.83 3.64
CA SER A 203 -8.91 14.13 2.72
C SER A 203 -8.78 13.45 1.36
N SER A 204 -7.69 12.72 1.10
CA SER A 204 -7.48 11.97 -0.14
C SER A 204 -8.27 10.66 -0.14
N PHE A 205 -8.93 10.33 -1.25
CA PHE A 205 -9.78 9.12 -1.35
C PHE A 205 -8.98 7.80 -1.45
N ARG A 206 -7.80 7.83 -2.07
CA ARG A 206 -6.94 6.64 -2.27
C ARG A 206 -5.52 6.80 -1.71
N GLY A 207 -5.21 7.93 -1.08
CA GLY A 207 -3.83 8.30 -0.77
C GLY A 207 -2.99 8.56 -2.03
N SER A 208 -2.00 9.43 -1.90
CA SER A 208 -0.84 9.45 -2.79
C SER A 208 0.35 9.02 -1.96
N SER A 209 1.17 8.07 -2.44
CA SER A 209 2.42 7.77 -1.74
C SER A 209 3.37 8.96 -1.91
N PRO A 210 3.84 9.59 -0.81
CA PRO A 210 4.87 10.63 -0.92
C PRO A 210 6.21 10.06 -1.40
N LEU A 211 6.35 8.74 -1.43
CA LEU A 211 7.54 8.01 -1.86
C LEU A 211 7.44 7.49 -3.30
N GLN A 212 6.40 7.86 -4.03
CA GLN A 212 6.23 7.45 -5.41
C GLN A 212 7.38 7.99 -6.29
N CYS A 213 7.98 7.11 -7.10
CA CYS A 213 9.03 7.43 -8.04
C CYS A 213 8.58 7.16 -9.48
N GLY A 214 9.10 7.96 -10.42
CA GLY A 214 9.01 7.66 -11.84
C GLY A 214 10.08 6.64 -12.21
N LEU A 215 9.67 5.57 -12.89
CA LEU A 215 10.53 4.46 -13.28
C LEU A 215 10.50 4.32 -14.81
N TYR A 216 11.67 4.27 -15.43
CA TYR A 216 11.84 3.89 -16.82
C TYR A 216 12.35 2.45 -16.86
N ASP A 217 11.51 1.54 -17.32
CA ASP A 217 11.75 0.10 -17.30
C ASP A 217 12.28 -0.41 -18.64
N GLU A 218 13.58 -0.69 -18.73
CA GLU A 218 14.18 -1.25 -19.95
C GLU A 218 13.82 -2.71 -20.19
N THR A 219 13.38 -3.44 -19.16
CA THR A 219 12.98 -4.85 -19.28
C THR A 219 11.64 -4.99 -19.99
N GLU A 220 10.85 -3.91 -20.06
CA GLU A 220 9.56 -3.91 -20.74
C GLU A 220 9.74 -3.90 -22.27
N PRO A 221 9.21 -4.91 -22.99
CA PRO A 221 9.35 -5.01 -24.44
C PRO A 221 8.62 -3.88 -25.17
N PHE A 222 7.48 -3.42 -24.64
CA PHE A 222 6.69 -2.35 -25.24
C PHE A 222 7.15 -0.98 -24.76
N GLU A 223 7.69 -0.18 -25.68
CA GLU A 223 8.31 1.11 -25.32
C GLU A 223 7.38 2.10 -24.62
N GLN A 224 6.09 2.12 -25.00
CA GLN A 224 5.09 2.98 -24.36
C GLN A 224 4.84 2.61 -22.89
N ASP A 225 5.01 1.34 -22.55
CA ASP A 225 4.75 0.79 -21.22
C ASP A 225 5.97 0.92 -20.30
N ARG A 226 7.15 1.29 -20.84
CA ARG A 226 8.39 1.49 -20.05
C ARG A 226 8.27 2.57 -18.98
N PHE A 227 7.37 3.55 -19.16
CA PHE A 227 7.20 4.64 -18.20
C PHE A 227 6.18 4.23 -17.15
N LYS A 228 6.62 4.05 -15.91
CA LYS A 228 5.82 3.52 -14.80
C LYS A 228 5.98 4.39 -13.55
N THR A 229 5.03 4.32 -12.63
CA THR A 229 5.23 4.83 -11.27
C THR A 229 5.35 3.65 -10.32
N TYR A 230 6.29 3.73 -9.39
CA TYR A 230 6.54 2.65 -8.43
C TYR A 230 6.96 3.22 -7.07
N ASP A 231 6.63 2.53 -5.99
CA ASP A 231 6.89 3.03 -4.65
C ASP A 231 8.33 2.73 -4.22
N LEU A 232 9.00 3.73 -3.66
CA LEU A 232 10.42 3.65 -3.33
C LEU A 232 10.80 2.45 -2.44
N PRO A 233 10.04 2.07 -1.40
CA PRO A 233 10.31 0.87 -0.60
C PRO A 233 10.51 -0.41 -1.42
N SER A 234 9.70 -0.60 -2.46
CA SER A 234 9.80 -1.75 -3.35
C SER A 234 11.01 -1.65 -4.28
N ILE A 235 11.35 -0.43 -4.72
CA ILE A 235 12.54 -0.16 -5.53
C ILE A 235 13.81 -0.49 -4.73
N LEU A 236 13.93 0.06 -3.51
CA LEU A 236 15.07 -0.17 -2.62
C LEU A 236 15.29 -1.65 -2.33
N SER A 237 14.19 -2.40 -2.15
CA SER A 237 14.25 -3.81 -1.77
C SER A 237 14.65 -4.71 -2.94
N ASN A 238 14.08 -4.49 -4.13
CA ASN A 238 14.01 -5.53 -5.15
C ASN A 238 14.65 -5.16 -6.49
N LEU A 239 15.03 -3.90 -6.71
CA LEU A 239 15.42 -3.42 -8.04
C LEU A 239 16.88 -2.91 -8.07
N GLU A 240 17.55 -3.17 -9.18
CA GLU A 240 18.82 -2.53 -9.56
C GLU A 240 18.52 -1.34 -10.49
N ILE A 241 18.95 -0.13 -10.09
CA ILE A 241 18.52 1.11 -10.74
C ILE A 241 19.65 2.10 -10.97
N GLU A 242 19.45 2.99 -11.95
CA GLU A 242 20.28 4.17 -12.22
C GLU A 242 19.46 5.45 -11.97
N THR A 243 20.03 6.47 -11.35
CA THR A 243 19.31 7.75 -11.15
C THR A 243 19.24 8.56 -12.44
N TRP A 244 18.04 9.07 -12.72
CA TRP A 244 17.80 9.99 -13.82
C TRP A 244 17.40 11.37 -13.30
N THR A 245 17.76 12.40 -14.05
CA THR A 245 17.17 13.73 -13.85
C THR A 245 15.75 13.75 -14.39
N LYS A 246 14.87 14.55 -13.77
CA LYS A 246 13.51 14.79 -14.27
C LYS A 246 13.52 15.23 -15.74
N ALA A 247 14.48 16.09 -16.12
CA ALA A 247 14.64 16.57 -17.48
C ALA A 247 14.99 15.44 -18.47
N ARG A 248 15.89 14.52 -18.10
CA ARG A 248 16.20 13.34 -18.94
C ARG A 248 14.97 12.47 -19.13
N PHE A 249 14.30 12.11 -18.03
CA PHE A 249 13.09 11.27 -18.07
C PHE A 249 11.98 11.87 -18.95
N LEU A 250 11.70 13.17 -18.81
CA LEU A 250 10.66 13.84 -19.58
C LEU A 250 11.02 14.01 -21.06
N ARG A 251 12.31 14.16 -21.39
CA ARG A 251 12.77 14.17 -22.80
C ARG A 251 12.56 12.80 -23.43
N GLU A 252 12.94 11.73 -22.74
CA GLU A 252 12.76 10.36 -23.21
C GLU A 252 11.28 10.04 -23.42
N LEU A 253 10.42 10.42 -22.46
CA LEU A 253 8.97 10.26 -22.57
C LEU A 253 8.41 10.95 -23.83
N GLN A 254 8.87 12.16 -24.12
CA GLN A 254 8.43 12.90 -25.31
C GLN A 254 8.96 12.28 -26.61
N ALA A 255 10.20 11.81 -26.62
CA ALA A 255 10.79 11.13 -27.77
C ALA A 255 10.05 9.83 -28.08
N THR A 256 9.77 9.00 -27.06
CA THR A 256 8.99 7.76 -27.23
C THR A 256 7.58 8.06 -27.71
N ALA A 257 6.87 9.02 -27.11
CA ALA A 257 5.53 9.38 -27.56
C ALA A 257 5.47 9.84 -29.04
N LYS A 258 6.51 10.53 -29.51
CA LYS A 258 6.64 10.91 -30.93
C LYS A 258 6.94 9.70 -31.83
N ARG A 259 7.83 8.82 -31.39
CA ARG A 259 8.27 7.65 -32.15
C ARG A 259 7.19 6.57 -32.28
N THR A 260 6.42 6.33 -31.22
CA THR A 260 5.33 5.34 -31.22
C THR A 260 4.00 5.91 -31.71
N GLY A 261 3.89 7.25 -31.79
CA GLY A 261 2.62 7.92 -32.10
C GLY A 261 1.58 7.81 -31.00
N GLN A 262 1.92 7.26 -29.83
CA GLN A 262 1.00 7.09 -28.70
C GLN A 262 1.28 8.10 -27.58
N PRO A 263 0.25 8.79 -27.06
CA PRO A 263 0.44 9.75 -25.98
C PRO A 263 0.74 9.04 -24.65
N ILE A 264 1.78 9.50 -23.95
CA ILE A 264 2.12 9.03 -22.60
C ILE A 264 1.73 10.12 -21.60
N ALA A 265 0.84 9.80 -20.66
CA ALA A 265 0.33 10.76 -19.67
C ALA A 265 1.48 11.29 -18.78
N LYS A 266 1.78 12.59 -18.88
CA LYS A 266 2.84 13.24 -18.09
C LYS A 266 2.42 13.55 -16.65
N GLY A 267 1.12 13.80 -16.42
CA GLY A 267 0.60 14.25 -15.12
C GLY A 267 0.87 13.27 -13.98
N ARG A 268 0.89 11.96 -14.25
CA ARG A 268 1.20 10.93 -13.24
C ARG A 268 2.63 11.01 -12.68
N PHE A 269 3.52 11.78 -13.32
CA PHE A 269 4.91 11.95 -12.90
C PHE A 269 5.20 13.29 -12.22
N GLU A 270 4.18 14.15 -12.07
CA GLU A 270 4.36 15.52 -11.60
C GLU A 270 4.96 15.59 -10.18
N HIS A 271 4.45 14.72 -9.30
CA HIS A 271 4.74 14.67 -7.87
C HIS A 271 5.70 13.54 -7.47
N CYS A 272 6.39 12.90 -8.43
CA CYS A 272 7.36 11.85 -8.12
C CYS A 272 8.57 12.40 -7.35
N LEU A 273 8.95 11.69 -6.29
CA LEU A 273 10.12 11.98 -5.45
C LEU A 273 11.43 11.92 -6.27
N ALA A 274 11.57 10.87 -7.07
CA ALA A 274 12.74 10.64 -7.91
C ALA A 274 12.35 10.04 -9.26
N PHE A 275 13.30 10.10 -10.20
CA PHE A 275 13.19 9.50 -11.52
C PHE A 275 14.34 8.53 -11.68
N LEU A 276 14.01 7.28 -11.97
CA LEU A 276 14.94 6.16 -11.92
C LEU A 276 14.81 5.35 -13.20
N LYS A 277 15.89 4.71 -13.60
CA LYS A 277 15.95 3.76 -14.71
C LYS A 277 16.15 2.37 -14.12
N LEU A 278 15.23 1.45 -14.38
CA LEU A 278 15.38 0.04 -14.00
C LEU A 278 16.37 -0.62 -14.95
N LYS A 279 17.36 -1.30 -14.37
CA LYS A 279 18.30 -2.18 -15.09
C LYS A 279 17.76 -3.61 -15.08
N GLU A 280 17.51 -4.14 -13.89
CA GLU A 280 17.09 -5.51 -13.68
C GLU A 280 16.46 -5.70 -12.29
N TYR A 281 15.82 -6.85 -12.12
CA TYR A 281 15.37 -7.33 -10.82
C TYR A 281 16.54 -7.95 -10.07
N ARG A 282 16.62 -7.69 -8.77
CA ARG A 282 17.61 -8.36 -7.92
C ARG A 282 17.18 -9.80 -7.69
N GLU A 283 18.14 -10.71 -7.71
CA GLU A 283 17.93 -12.10 -7.29
C GLU A 283 17.61 -12.17 -5.78
N GLU A 284 18.32 -11.36 -4.99
CA GLU A 284 18.12 -11.26 -3.54
C GLU A 284 17.62 -9.88 -3.11
N ARG A 285 16.69 -9.90 -2.15
CA ARG A 285 16.16 -8.68 -1.56
C ARG A 285 17.22 -8.00 -0.69
N LEU A 286 17.44 -6.71 -0.92
CA LEU A 286 18.29 -5.89 -0.05
C LEU A 286 17.54 -5.37 1.18
N ASN A 287 18.27 -5.33 2.29
CA ASN A 287 17.83 -4.67 3.50
C ASN A 287 18.09 -3.16 3.41
N TRP A 288 17.19 -2.38 3.97
CA TRP A 288 17.31 -0.94 4.09
C TRP A 288 16.46 -0.46 5.26
N LYS A 289 16.74 0.74 5.76
CA LYS A 289 15.93 1.39 6.79
C LYS A 289 15.85 2.89 6.57
N PHE A 290 14.81 3.51 7.11
CA PHE A 290 14.79 4.97 7.23
C PHE A 290 15.76 5.41 8.34
N THR A 291 16.23 6.64 8.22
CA THR A 291 17.06 7.31 9.22
C THR A 291 16.49 8.68 9.54
N TYR A 292 16.68 9.13 10.78
CA TYR A 292 16.28 10.45 11.23
C TYR A 292 17.45 11.15 11.93
N ALA A 293 17.79 12.36 11.49
CA ALA A 293 18.91 13.16 12.01
C ALA A 293 18.58 13.91 13.32
N GLY A 294 17.81 13.29 14.21
CA GLY A 294 17.35 13.89 15.45
C GLY A 294 16.86 12.82 16.42
N ASN A 295 16.23 13.20 17.54
CA ASN A 295 15.78 12.24 18.54
C ASN A 295 14.35 11.72 18.26
N LEU A 296 14.22 10.43 17.94
CA LEU A 296 12.92 9.81 17.68
C LEU A 296 12.08 9.56 18.96
N GLU A 297 12.71 9.48 20.13
CA GLU A 297 12.03 9.27 21.43
C GLU A 297 10.95 10.33 21.67
N THR A 298 11.35 11.61 21.62
CA THR A 298 10.44 12.75 21.81
C THR A 298 9.31 12.84 20.77
N ILE A 299 9.53 12.23 19.62
CA ILE A 299 8.59 12.16 18.52
C ILE A 299 7.60 11.02 18.75
N ALA A 300 8.09 9.85 19.14
CA ALA A 300 7.30 8.66 19.43
C ALA A 300 6.40 8.86 20.66
N ASP A 301 6.88 9.56 21.68
CA ASP A 301 6.15 9.84 22.93
C ASP A 301 4.92 10.74 22.74
N ARG A 302 4.77 11.37 21.57
CA ARG A 302 3.58 12.17 21.25
C ARG A 302 2.37 11.32 20.87
N TRP A 303 2.57 10.06 20.48
CA TRP A 303 1.50 9.12 20.12
C TRP A 303 0.48 9.68 19.11
N LYS A 304 0.92 10.52 18.17
CA LYS A 304 0.05 11.17 17.18
C LYS A 304 0.67 11.24 15.80
N VAL A 305 -0.17 11.35 14.78
CA VAL A 305 0.26 11.70 13.42
C VAL A 305 0.86 13.10 13.43
N GLN A 306 2.02 13.25 12.79
CA GLN A 306 2.72 14.52 12.65
C GLN A 306 3.46 14.59 11.32
N VAL A 307 3.88 15.79 10.93
CA VAL A 307 4.73 15.98 9.75
C VAL A 307 6.20 15.94 10.18
N LEU A 308 6.99 15.08 9.56
CA LEU A 308 8.43 14.98 9.78
C LEU A 308 9.21 15.45 8.55
N VAL A 309 10.28 16.20 8.79
CA VAL A 309 11.31 16.57 7.81
C VAL A 309 12.63 15.95 8.25
N GLY A 310 13.61 15.81 7.35
CA GLY A 310 14.91 15.22 7.68
C GLY A 310 14.95 13.69 7.66
N ILE A 311 13.91 13.05 7.14
CA ILE A 311 13.91 11.60 6.92
C ILE A 311 14.86 11.27 5.77
N GLY A 312 15.77 10.33 6.01
CA GLY A 312 16.69 9.77 5.02
C GLY A 312 16.56 8.25 4.95
N ILE A 313 17.36 7.64 4.09
CA ILE A 313 17.45 6.20 3.87
C ILE A 313 18.90 5.78 4.06
N GLN A 314 19.07 4.65 4.73
CA GLN A 314 20.34 3.94 4.81
C GLN A 314 20.20 2.62 4.06
N GLN A 315 21.02 2.49 3.01
CA GLN A 315 21.23 1.27 2.25
C GLN A 315 22.69 1.30 1.76
N PRO A 316 23.61 0.66 2.50
CA PRO A 316 25.05 0.74 2.25
C PRO A 316 25.47 0.32 0.83
N GLU A 317 24.72 -0.58 0.21
CA GLU A 317 25.01 -1.19 -1.09
C GLU A 317 24.80 -0.21 -2.27
N ASN A 318 24.14 0.92 -2.05
CA ASN A 318 23.64 1.79 -3.13
C ASN A 318 24.11 3.26 -3.00
N PRO A 319 25.18 3.67 -3.71
CA PRO A 319 25.71 5.05 -3.65
C PRO A 319 24.71 6.13 -4.10
N TRP A 320 23.79 5.79 -5.00
CA TRP A 320 22.77 6.69 -5.53
C TRP A 320 21.74 7.14 -4.48
N VAL A 321 21.65 6.45 -3.34
CA VAL A 321 20.79 6.82 -2.21
C VAL A 321 21.13 8.21 -1.67
N ARG A 322 22.37 8.67 -1.83
CA ARG A 322 22.77 10.03 -1.43
C ARG A 322 21.96 11.12 -2.15
N GLU A 323 21.74 10.98 -3.46
CA GLU A 323 20.96 11.94 -4.25
C GLU A 323 19.48 11.92 -3.85
N LEU A 324 18.97 10.73 -3.55
CA LEU A 324 17.61 10.54 -3.07
C LEU A 324 17.40 11.20 -1.70
N ASN A 325 18.36 11.00 -0.78
CA ASN A 325 18.33 11.60 0.55
C ASN A 325 18.30 13.13 0.51
N GLN A 326 19.02 13.76 -0.42
CA GLN A 326 18.99 15.22 -0.59
C GLN A 326 17.58 15.76 -0.87
N LYS A 327 16.73 14.97 -1.54
CA LYS A 327 15.33 15.31 -1.81
C LYS A 327 14.43 14.91 -0.65
N LEU A 328 14.55 13.67 -0.18
CA LEU A 328 13.69 13.09 0.85
C LEU A 328 13.78 13.87 2.16
N GLN A 329 14.98 14.26 2.58
CA GLN A 329 15.19 15.03 3.82
C GLN A 329 14.49 16.40 3.81
N LYS A 330 14.20 16.95 2.63
CA LYS A 330 13.50 18.24 2.48
C LYS A 330 11.99 18.09 2.40
N GLN A 331 11.48 16.86 2.28
CA GLN A 331 10.04 16.61 2.21
C GLN A 331 9.42 16.56 3.60
N GLY A 332 8.26 17.21 3.74
CA GLY A 332 7.41 17.05 4.91
C GLY A 332 6.55 15.80 4.73
N LEU A 333 6.89 14.72 5.42
CA LEU A 333 6.19 13.46 5.35
C LEU A 333 5.20 13.35 6.51
N VAL A 334 3.93 13.10 6.22
CA VAL A 334 2.95 12.71 7.23
C VAL A 334 3.36 11.34 7.76
N ALA A 335 3.65 11.26 9.05
CA ALA A 335 4.26 10.09 9.67
C ALA A 335 3.64 9.76 11.02
N TYR A 336 3.71 8.48 11.38
CA TYR A 336 3.47 7.98 12.72
C TYR A 336 4.66 7.12 13.14
N ILE A 337 5.31 7.50 14.25
CA ILE A 337 6.46 6.77 14.80
C ILE A 337 6.00 5.96 16.00
N VAL A 338 6.42 4.69 16.04
CA VAL A 338 6.13 3.77 17.14
C VAL A 338 7.45 3.34 17.78
N PRO A 339 7.59 3.37 19.12
CA PRO A 339 8.82 2.99 19.83
C PRO A 339 8.95 1.47 19.98
N TYR A 340 8.74 0.75 18.89
CA TYR A 340 8.88 -0.70 18.81
C TYR A 340 9.34 -1.12 17.40
N PRO A 341 10.13 -2.20 17.27
CA PRO A 341 10.51 -2.78 15.99
C PRO A 341 9.29 -3.20 15.15
N VAL A 342 9.46 -3.20 13.82
CA VAL A 342 8.39 -3.50 12.84
C VAL A 342 7.66 -4.80 13.13
N LEU A 343 8.41 -5.87 13.45
CA LEU A 343 7.83 -7.20 13.69
C LEU A 343 6.90 -7.19 14.91
N GLU A 344 7.34 -6.53 15.99
CA GLU A 344 6.58 -6.42 17.23
C GLU A 344 5.30 -5.62 17.03
N VAL A 345 5.37 -4.47 16.34
CA VAL A 345 4.19 -3.66 16.01
C VAL A 345 3.20 -4.44 15.16
N ARG A 346 3.68 -5.13 14.11
CA ARG A 346 2.84 -5.96 13.24
C ARG A 346 2.15 -7.08 14.02
N GLN A 347 2.84 -7.67 15.00
CA GLN A 347 2.31 -8.72 15.87
C GLN A 347 1.26 -8.19 16.87
N ARG A 348 1.60 -7.16 17.64
CA ARG A 348 0.73 -6.62 18.68
C ARG A 348 -0.52 -5.93 18.11
N LEU A 349 -0.40 -5.26 16.97
CA LEU A 349 -1.52 -4.54 16.35
C LEU A 349 -2.31 -5.35 15.32
N GLN A 350 -1.89 -6.60 15.04
CA GLN A 350 -2.57 -7.43 14.04
C GLN A 350 -2.63 -6.78 12.66
N LEU A 351 -1.53 -6.12 12.27
CA LEU A 351 -1.48 -5.43 10.98
C LEU A 351 -1.44 -6.43 9.82
N PRO A 352 -2.07 -6.11 8.66
CA PRO A 352 -1.95 -6.90 7.45
C PRO A 352 -0.49 -7.12 7.04
N MET A 353 -0.18 -8.22 6.33
CA MET A 353 1.19 -8.54 5.90
C MET A 353 1.82 -7.41 5.08
N HIS A 354 1.06 -6.85 4.13
CA HIS A 354 1.53 -5.75 3.27
C HIS A 354 1.28 -4.35 3.85
N PHE A 355 0.94 -4.24 5.13
CA PHE A 355 0.82 -2.94 5.77
C PHE A 355 2.17 -2.20 5.73
N ALA A 356 2.14 -0.98 5.18
CA ALA A 356 3.30 -0.12 4.95
C ALA A 356 3.86 0.45 6.27
N LEU A 357 4.64 -0.39 6.94
CA LEU A 357 5.36 -0.10 8.16
C LEU A 357 6.84 -0.47 7.94
N TYR A 358 7.72 0.48 8.18
CA TYR A 358 9.13 0.39 7.84
C TYR A 358 10.01 0.59 9.07
N PRO A 359 11.22 0.00 9.10
CA PRO A 359 12.16 0.24 10.18
C PRO A 359 12.73 1.66 10.07
N ILE A 360 12.93 2.33 11.20
CA ILE A 360 13.59 3.62 11.26
C ILE A 360 14.55 3.68 12.45
N SER A 361 15.74 4.24 12.22
CA SER A 361 16.72 4.55 13.25
C SER A 361 16.91 6.05 13.38
N ASP A 362 17.20 6.52 14.58
CA ASP A 362 17.78 7.84 14.81
C ASP A 362 19.31 7.77 14.88
N GLU A 363 19.96 8.89 15.14
CA GLU A 363 21.43 8.99 15.30
C GLU A 363 21.98 8.05 16.39
N ARG A 364 21.20 7.77 17.43
CA ARG A 364 21.62 6.91 18.55
C ARG A 364 21.52 5.43 18.23
N SER A 365 20.62 5.06 17.33
CA SER A 365 20.29 3.67 16.98
C SER A 365 20.65 3.30 15.53
N ILE A 366 21.41 4.14 14.84
CA ILE A 366 21.75 3.93 13.41
C ILE A 366 22.62 2.69 13.18
N HIS A 367 23.43 2.31 14.17
CA HIS A 367 24.29 1.11 14.11
C HIS A 367 23.62 -0.15 14.68
N ASP A 368 22.41 -0.03 15.22
CA ASP A 368 21.70 -1.18 15.77
C ASP A 368 21.27 -2.13 14.65
N GLY A 369 21.49 -3.43 14.89
CA GLY A 369 21.10 -4.50 13.96
C GLY A 369 19.59 -4.59 13.76
N THR A 370 18.81 -4.24 14.79
CA THR A 370 17.35 -4.12 14.72
C THR A 370 16.95 -2.70 15.10
N PRO A 371 16.40 -1.91 14.17
CA PRO A 371 15.95 -0.56 14.48
C PRO A 371 14.88 -0.55 15.57
N PRO A 372 15.05 0.24 16.65
CA PRO A 372 14.15 0.22 17.81
C PRO A 372 12.80 0.88 17.52
N TYR A 373 12.70 1.66 16.44
CA TYR A 373 11.48 2.34 16.03
C TYR A 373 10.95 1.80 14.70
N SER A 374 9.67 2.02 14.49
CA SER A 374 9.03 1.83 13.20
C SER A 374 8.25 3.07 12.77
N ILE A 375 8.15 3.26 11.46
CA ILE A 375 7.49 4.40 10.83
C ILE A 375 6.44 3.92 9.83
N ALA A 376 5.24 4.49 9.93
CA ALA A 376 4.24 4.47 8.87
C ALA A 376 4.10 5.87 8.28
N LEU A 377 3.81 5.94 6.98
CA LEU A 377 3.76 7.19 6.21
C LEU A 377 2.41 7.38 5.52
N GLY A 378 2.00 8.63 5.33
CA GLY A 378 0.77 9.02 4.66
C GLY A 378 -0.46 8.30 5.22
N GLN A 379 -1.26 7.69 4.34
CA GLN A 379 -2.45 6.92 4.74
C GLN A 379 -2.15 5.80 5.75
N ALA A 380 -0.99 5.13 5.66
CA ALA A 380 -0.62 4.11 6.62
C ALA A 380 -0.38 4.71 8.01
N ALA A 381 0.12 5.95 8.11
CA ALA A 381 0.24 6.66 9.37
C ALA A 381 -1.13 6.92 10.01
N LEU A 382 -2.12 7.34 9.19
CA LEU A 382 -3.49 7.59 9.65
C LEU A 382 -4.17 6.32 10.13
N LEU A 383 -3.99 5.19 9.43
CA LEU A 383 -4.50 3.89 9.85
C LEU A 383 -3.84 3.42 11.16
N LEU A 384 -2.52 3.54 11.27
CA LEU A 384 -1.77 3.12 12.45
C LEU A 384 -2.20 3.89 13.71
N ASP A 385 -2.46 5.19 13.56
CA ASP A 385 -2.95 6.08 14.60
C ASP A 385 -4.27 5.62 15.24
N THR A 386 -5.12 4.90 14.49
CA THR A 386 -6.37 4.31 15.01
C THR A 386 -6.13 3.14 15.96
N LEU A 387 -4.94 2.53 15.94
CA LEU A 387 -4.61 1.31 16.68
C LEU A 387 -3.56 1.52 17.76
N ALA A 388 -2.76 2.59 17.66
CA ALA A 388 -1.60 2.83 18.50
C ALA A 388 -1.93 2.90 20.01
N TYR A 389 -3.17 3.24 20.38
CA TYR A 389 -3.64 3.19 21.77
C TYR A 389 -3.44 1.81 22.43
N ARG A 390 -3.45 0.72 21.65
CA ARG A 390 -3.22 -0.65 22.14
C ARG A 390 -1.78 -0.89 22.59
N LEU A 391 -0.83 -0.08 22.12
CA LEU A 391 0.58 -0.15 22.48
C LEU A 391 0.93 0.81 23.63
N LYS A 392 0.07 1.78 23.91
CA LYS A 392 0.24 2.73 24.99
C LYS A 392 -0.07 2.03 26.31
N ASN A 393 0.90 1.95 27.22
CA ASN A 393 0.68 1.37 28.55
C ASN A 393 -0.28 2.26 29.37
N LYS A 394 -1.59 1.95 29.36
CA LYS A 394 -2.71 2.38 30.27
C LYS A 394 -2.66 3.76 30.97
N ARG A 395 -1.91 4.73 30.47
CA ARG A 395 -1.82 6.09 31.02
C ARG A 395 -1.68 7.07 29.88
N GLY A 396 -2.81 7.70 29.55
CA GLY A 396 -2.85 8.85 28.66
C GLY A 396 -4.08 8.79 27.79
N GLU A 397 -5.12 9.38 28.35
CA GLU A 397 -6.34 9.94 27.79
C GLU A 397 -6.66 9.64 26.32
N ASP A 398 -7.90 9.18 26.14
CA ASP A 398 -8.62 9.13 24.90
C ASP A 398 -8.83 10.54 24.35
N TRP A 399 -8.32 10.76 23.13
CA TRP A 399 -8.67 11.82 22.17
C TRP A 399 -7.63 12.96 21.98
N ILE A 400 -7.26 13.23 20.71
CA ILE A 400 -6.06 14.02 20.30
C ILE A 400 -6.42 15.40 19.73
N CYS A 401 -5.84 16.43 20.35
CA CYS A 401 -5.13 17.54 19.70
C CYS A 401 -3.66 17.49 20.18
#